data_AF-A0A7X9KJ79-F1
#
_entry.id   AF-A0A7X9KJ79-F1
#
_cell.length_a   1.000
_cell.length_b   1.000
_cell.length_c   1.000
_cell.angle_alpha   90.00
_cell.angle_beta   90.00
_cell.angle_gamma   90.00
#
_symmetry.space_group_name_H-M   'P 1'
#
loop_
_entity.id
_entity.type
_entity.pdbx_description
1 polymer ?
#
loop_
_entity_poly.entity_id
_entity_poly.type
_entity_poly.pdbx_seq_one_letter_code
_entity_poly.pdbx_strand_id
1 'polypeptide(L)'
;MDDRQLEAALRAGPPDEPKYRGDIAHLLQARAMSPSNGVQAELAVEVVARPLHRRRRWPAFVGAAAAAVVLIVGLTTIARRDTPPSATTPPSTSVAPNPTVAPTGLPTELLDRWVGATPPSVNTPNPSAPAFVVFAADRVTLEHLSGGIVNDFTSDVTVARPGELELRLTGQVGRCVAGATGDYRWTLSPQATTLTLEAIDDECPDRAAALAGTWTHTDCPTRGDDCLGFLEAGTYASVNFDPFDSDDYGQVIYTVPDGWTSTLDDKDRLTLLPPDGDETGIHGVYLFADAAATTTDCPATPTGTGGMDMIVDAVASTPGLVATTAVTEVGGFEARTIEITANELICDGGASVLASKPGALISWSATINSGQQMRIVLVDLADNRTLALVVASDRSPARCSHAWRPVMCGSA
;
A
#
# COMPACT_ATOMS: atom_id res chain seq x y z
N MET A 1 26.95 18.96 22.04
CA MET A 1 26.80 20.41 21.79
C MET A 1 25.37 20.74 22.18
N ASP A 2 25.15 21.64 23.15
CA ASP A 2 23.79 21.98 23.59
C ASP A 2 23.12 22.95 22.60
N ASP A 3 21.79 22.90 22.50
CA ASP A 3 20.98 23.62 21.51
C ASP A 3 21.23 25.15 21.48
N ARG A 4 21.74 25.74 22.56
CA ARG A 4 22.10 27.17 22.60
C ARG A 4 23.29 27.50 21.72
N GLN A 5 24.21 26.57 21.50
CA GLN A 5 25.35 26.80 20.60
C GLN A 5 24.92 26.72 19.12
N LEU A 6 23.87 25.94 18.82
CA LEU A 6 23.28 25.85 17.48
C LEU A 6 22.44 27.11 17.16
N GLU A 7 21.65 27.61 18.13
CA GLU A 7 20.95 28.89 17.99
C GLU A 7 21.90 30.09 17.86
N ALA A 8 23.03 30.08 18.57
CA ALA A 8 24.03 31.14 18.46
C ALA A 8 24.69 31.19 17.08
N ALA A 9 24.91 30.03 16.44
CA ALA A 9 25.44 29.94 15.08
C ALA A 9 24.42 30.44 14.04
N LEU A 10 23.12 30.24 14.27
CA LEU A 10 22.06 30.67 13.36
C LEU A 10 21.72 32.17 13.46
N ARG A 11 22.02 32.82 14.59
CA ARG A 11 21.78 34.27 14.77
C ARG A 11 22.89 35.18 14.22
N ALA A 12 24.05 34.63 13.86
CA ALA A 12 25.19 35.41 13.39
C ALA A 12 25.22 35.59 11.85
N GLY A 13 24.24 36.31 11.29
CA GLY A 13 24.32 36.92 9.94
C GLY A 13 24.13 35.98 8.71
N PRO A 14 23.90 36.55 7.51
CA PRO A 14 23.39 35.82 6.34
C PRO A 14 24.43 34.92 5.65
N PRO A 15 24.00 33.87 4.92
CA PRO A 15 24.79 32.70 4.60
C PRO A 15 25.54 32.84 3.27
N ASP A 16 26.40 33.85 3.13
CA ASP A 16 27.19 34.03 1.90
C ASP A 16 28.71 33.89 2.11
N GLU A 17 29.15 33.42 3.29
CA GLU A 17 30.58 33.20 3.56
C GLU A 17 31.00 31.72 3.29
N PRO A 18 31.98 31.46 2.42
CA PRO A 18 32.37 30.09 2.02
C PRO A 18 32.92 29.21 3.15
N LYS A 19 33.24 29.80 4.31
CA LYS A 19 33.83 29.09 5.46
C LYS A 19 32.85 28.17 6.21
N TYR A 20 31.53 28.33 6.04
CA TYR A 20 30.52 27.56 6.80
C TYR A 20 29.96 26.33 6.08
N ARG A 21 30.27 26.13 4.79
CA ARG A 21 29.78 24.95 4.03
C ARG A 21 30.53 23.66 4.36
N GLY A 22 31.76 23.75 4.89
CA GLY A 22 32.56 22.58 5.27
C GLY A 22 32.09 21.91 6.56
N ASP A 23 31.70 22.70 7.57
CA ASP A 23 31.43 22.19 8.92
C ASP A 23 30.02 21.59 9.07
N ILE A 24 29.03 22.09 8.33
CA ILE A 24 27.66 21.54 8.35
C ILE A 24 27.60 20.16 7.69
N ALA A 25 28.35 19.95 6.59
CA ALA A 25 28.42 18.66 5.92
C ALA A 25 29.08 17.59 6.82
N HIS A 26 30.13 17.96 7.56
CA HIS A 26 30.83 17.06 8.48
C HIS A 26 29.99 16.72 9.73
N LEU A 27 29.14 17.65 10.19
CA LEU A 27 28.20 17.44 11.31
C LEU A 27 27.02 16.54 10.94
N LEU A 28 26.52 16.64 9.70
CA LEU A 28 25.47 15.74 9.20
C LEU A 28 26.00 14.31 8.98
N GLN A 29 27.26 14.17 8.56
CA GLN A 29 27.90 12.87 8.35
C GLN A 29 28.30 12.16 9.66
N ALA A 30 28.64 12.91 10.72
CA ALA A 30 28.90 12.36 12.06
C ALA A 30 27.62 11.86 12.77
N ARG A 31 26.45 12.43 12.45
CA ARG A 31 25.16 11.97 12.98
C ARG A 31 24.67 10.69 12.30
N ALA A 32 25.11 10.43 11.06
CA ALA A 32 24.76 9.23 10.30
C ALA A 32 25.54 7.97 10.71
N MET A 33 26.58 8.07 11.54
CA MET A 33 27.46 6.94 11.90
C MET A 33 27.41 6.53 13.38
N SER A 34 26.46 7.02 14.19
CA SER A 34 26.34 6.60 15.59
C SER A 34 25.51 5.31 15.72
N PRO A 35 26.08 4.18 16.18
CA PRO A 35 25.42 2.87 16.16
C PRO A 35 24.49 2.63 17.38
N SER A 36 23.73 3.63 17.82
CA SER A 36 22.90 3.54 19.03
C SER A 36 21.39 3.66 18.82
N ASN A 37 20.88 3.66 17.59
CA ASN A 37 19.44 3.64 17.31
C ASN A 37 18.95 2.21 17.09
N GLY A 38 18.97 1.42 18.16
CA GLY A 38 18.20 0.18 18.24
C GLY A 38 16.79 0.49 18.73
N VAL A 39 15.79 -0.06 18.03
CA VAL A 39 14.36 -0.12 18.41
C VAL A 39 13.52 1.13 18.10
N GLN A 40 13.13 1.28 16.82
CA GLN A 40 11.93 1.99 16.36
C GLN A 40 11.14 1.09 15.39
N ALA A 41 10.64 -0.05 15.88
CA ALA A 41 9.56 -0.76 15.22
C ALA A 41 8.26 -0.31 15.90
N GLU A 42 7.86 0.90 15.58
CA GLU A 42 6.62 1.55 16.00
C GLU A 42 5.61 1.38 14.85
N LEU A 43 4.30 1.29 15.13
CA LEU A 43 3.25 1.17 14.09
C LEU A 43 3.33 2.32 13.09
N ALA A 44 4.11 2.13 12.04
CA ALA A 44 4.25 3.05 10.92
C ALA A 44 3.39 2.51 9.77
N VAL A 45 2.07 2.54 9.96
CA VAL A 45 1.18 2.48 8.79
C VAL A 45 1.24 3.86 8.14
N GLU A 46 2.18 4.01 7.21
CA GLU A 46 2.27 5.21 6.38
C GLU A 46 1.23 5.10 5.29
N VAL A 47 0.15 5.88 5.40
CA VAL A 47 -0.92 5.95 4.41
C VAL A 47 -0.68 7.17 3.52
N VAL A 48 -0.48 6.94 2.22
CA VAL A 48 -0.33 7.99 1.22
C VAL A 48 -1.48 7.87 0.22
N ALA A 49 -2.39 8.85 0.26
CA ALA A 49 -3.36 9.03 -0.81
C ALA A 49 -2.66 9.63 -2.03
N ARG A 50 -2.79 9.01 -3.20
CA ARG A 50 -2.30 9.64 -4.43
C ARG A 50 -3.24 10.77 -4.80
N PRO A 51 -2.77 12.03 -4.85
CA PRO A 51 -3.62 13.08 -5.38
C PRO A 51 -3.95 12.72 -6.82
N LEU A 52 -5.25 12.73 -7.17
CA LEU A 52 -5.65 12.73 -8.57
C LEU A 52 -4.76 13.75 -9.27
N HIS A 53 -4.15 13.37 -10.39
CA HIS A 53 -3.55 14.34 -11.28
C HIS A 53 -4.66 15.32 -11.65
N ARG A 54 -4.84 16.39 -10.85
CA ARG A 54 -5.63 17.55 -11.21
C ARG A 54 -5.05 17.88 -12.56
N ARG A 55 -5.82 17.61 -13.63
CA ARG A 55 -5.55 18.13 -14.95
C ARG A 55 -5.60 19.62 -14.77
N ARG A 56 -4.48 20.19 -14.33
CA ARG A 56 -4.25 21.60 -14.15
C ARG A 56 -4.54 22.09 -15.55
N ARG A 57 -5.69 22.72 -15.75
CA ARG A 57 -6.03 23.40 -17.01
C ARG A 57 -5.04 24.54 -17.10
N TRP A 58 -3.82 24.22 -17.51
CA TRP A 58 -2.83 25.21 -17.89
C TRP A 58 -3.45 25.91 -19.09
N PRO A 59 -3.69 27.24 -19.06
CA PRO A 59 -3.95 27.96 -20.28
C PRO A 59 -2.75 27.69 -21.19
N ALA A 60 -3.03 27.17 -22.38
CA ALA A 60 -2.02 26.92 -23.41
C ALA A 60 -1.37 28.27 -23.77
N PHE A 61 -0.27 28.60 -23.11
CA PHE A 61 0.63 29.66 -23.53
C PHE A 61 1.84 29.05 -24.20
N VAL A 62 1.92 29.38 -25.48
CA VAL A 62 3.00 29.22 -26.44
C VAL A 62 4.37 29.55 -25.81
N GLY A 63 5.36 28.70 -26.06
CA GLY A 63 6.77 28.99 -25.76
C GLY A 63 7.70 27.97 -26.41
N ALA A 64 8.07 28.24 -27.66
CA ALA A 64 9.08 27.50 -28.42
C ALA A 64 10.52 27.93 -28.05
N ALA A 65 11.48 27.06 -28.43
CA ALA A 65 12.95 27.23 -28.44
C ALA A 65 13.66 26.95 -27.08
N ALA A 66 14.84 26.31 -27.03
CA ALA A 66 15.87 26.06 -28.04
C ALA A 66 16.67 24.78 -27.75
N ALA A 67 17.30 24.27 -28.82
CA ALA A 67 18.25 23.17 -28.83
C ALA A 67 19.67 23.58 -28.37
N ALA A 68 20.47 22.56 -28.04
CA ALA A 68 21.89 22.36 -28.38
C ALA A 68 22.89 22.16 -27.23
N VAL A 69 23.44 20.93 -27.21
CA VAL A 69 24.87 20.54 -27.12
C VAL A 69 25.67 20.88 -25.85
N VAL A 70 26.06 19.84 -25.10
CA VAL A 70 27.48 19.59 -24.75
C VAL A 70 27.74 18.07 -24.73
N LEU A 71 28.67 17.65 -25.59
CA LEU A 71 29.33 16.35 -25.69
C LEU A 71 30.78 16.61 -25.25
N ILE A 72 31.39 15.80 -24.37
CA ILE A 72 32.85 15.52 -24.30
C ILE A 72 33.24 14.64 -23.08
N VAL A 73 33.83 13.49 -23.41
CA VAL A 73 35.04 12.82 -22.84
C VAL A 73 35.04 12.30 -21.40
N GLY A 74 35.27 10.98 -21.32
CA GLY A 74 35.78 10.28 -20.13
C GLY A 74 36.38 8.92 -20.49
N LEU A 75 37.56 8.92 -21.10
CA LEU A 75 38.38 7.75 -21.43
C LEU A 75 38.94 7.10 -20.14
N THR A 76 39.03 5.76 -20.18
CA THR A 76 40.04 4.88 -19.54
C THR A 76 40.06 4.67 -18.02
N THR A 77 39.81 3.42 -17.62
CA THR A 77 40.78 2.60 -16.87
C THR A 77 40.46 1.10 -17.06
N ILE A 78 41.26 0.44 -17.91
CA ILE A 78 41.31 -1.03 -17.99
C ILE A 78 42.25 -1.48 -16.87
N ALA A 79 41.70 -1.94 -15.75
CA ALA A 79 42.46 -2.66 -14.74
C ALA A 79 42.56 -4.13 -15.15
N ARG A 80 43.78 -4.58 -15.46
CA ARG A 80 44.15 -6.00 -15.58
C ARG A 80 43.77 -6.72 -14.29
N ARG A 81 42.95 -7.78 -14.40
CA ARG A 81 42.87 -8.83 -13.38
C ARG A 81 43.66 -10.04 -13.89
N ASP A 82 44.68 -10.40 -13.13
CA ASP A 82 45.46 -11.60 -13.32
C ASP A 82 44.57 -12.84 -13.16
N THR A 83 44.70 -13.75 -14.11
CA THR A 83 44.00 -15.03 -14.14
C THR A 83 44.74 -16.02 -13.25
N PRO A 84 44.14 -16.59 -12.19
CA PRO A 84 44.77 -17.64 -11.41
C PRO A 84 44.85 -18.96 -12.21
N PRO A 85 45.87 -19.80 -11.97
CA PRO A 85 46.07 -21.05 -12.70
C PRO A 85 44.94 -22.05 -12.42
N SER A 86 44.44 -22.67 -13.48
CA SER A 86 43.44 -23.72 -13.45
C SER A 86 43.96 -24.96 -12.69
N ALA A 87 43.26 -25.34 -11.62
CA ALA A 87 43.41 -26.65 -11.00
C ALA A 87 42.58 -27.67 -11.80
N THR A 88 43.25 -28.69 -12.34
CA THR A 88 42.61 -29.82 -13.01
C THR A 88 42.03 -30.78 -11.97
N THR A 89 40.71 -30.76 -11.80
CA THR A 89 39.97 -31.76 -11.00
C THR A 89 39.70 -33.01 -11.85
N PRO A 90 39.85 -34.23 -11.28
CA PRO A 90 39.54 -35.48 -11.97
C PRO A 90 38.04 -35.60 -12.29
N PRO A 91 37.68 -36.36 -13.36
CA PRO A 91 36.29 -36.53 -13.79
C PRO A 91 35.48 -37.26 -12.71
N SER A 92 34.52 -36.54 -12.12
CA SER A 92 33.50 -37.13 -11.26
C SER A 92 32.50 -37.87 -12.15
N THR A 93 32.34 -39.18 -11.94
CA THR A 93 31.33 -40.00 -12.60
C THR A 93 29.94 -39.50 -12.20
N SER A 94 29.35 -38.67 -13.05
CA SER A 94 27.98 -38.19 -12.94
C SER A 94 27.02 -39.37 -13.08
N VAL A 95 26.42 -39.79 -11.96
CA VAL A 95 25.29 -40.70 -11.97
C VAL A 95 24.13 -39.94 -12.61
N ALA A 96 23.67 -40.41 -13.77
CA ALA A 96 22.54 -39.81 -14.45
C ALA A 96 21.34 -39.77 -13.49
N PRO A 97 20.73 -38.59 -13.25
CA PRO A 97 19.57 -38.51 -12.38
C PRO A 97 18.45 -39.37 -12.98
N ASN A 98 17.84 -40.20 -12.13
CA ASN A 98 16.63 -40.93 -12.49
C ASN A 98 15.58 -39.91 -12.98
N PRO A 99 14.82 -40.21 -14.05
CA PRO A 99 13.76 -39.32 -14.51
C PRO A 99 12.72 -39.21 -13.40
N THR A 100 12.75 -38.10 -12.67
CA THR A 100 11.70 -37.73 -11.73
C THR A 100 10.44 -37.48 -12.56
N VAL A 101 9.40 -38.25 -12.27
CA VAL A 101 8.08 -38.07 -12.89
C VAL A 101 7.68 -36.61 -12.71
N ALA A 102 7.45 -35.91 -13.81
CA ALA A 102 7.04 -34.51 -13.76
C ALA A 102 5.71 -34.43 -12.97
N PRO A 103 5.59 -33.50 -12.01
CA PRO A 103 4.34 -33.32 -11.28
C PRO A 103 3.21 -33.05 -12.27
N THR A 104 2.11 -33.79 -12.13
CA THR A 104 0.91 -33.60 -12.94
C THR A 104 0.07 -32.49 -12.32
N GLY A 105 0.09 -31.30 -12.93
CA GLY A 105 -0.71 -30.14 -12.55
C GLY A 105 0.12 -28.98 -12.02
N LEU A 106 -0.52 -27.82 -11.89
CA LEU A 106 0.07 -26.65 -11.25
C LEU A 106 0.31 -26.89 -9.75
N PRO A 107 1.36 -26.30 -9.17
CA PRO A 107 1.53 -26.24 -7.71
C PRO A 107 0.30 -25.60 -7.06
N THR A 108 -0.17 -26.18 -5.96
CA THR A 108 -1.39 -25.74 -5.27
C THR A 108 -1.31 -24.31 -4.79
N GLU A 109 -0.11 -23.85 -4.44
CA GLU A 109 0.17 -22.48 -4.01
C GLU A 109 0.03 -21.45 -5.13
N LEU A 110 0.00 -21.85 -6.40
CA LEU A 110 -0.32 -20.94 -7.50
C LEU A 110 -1.82 -20.85 -7.78
N LEU A 111 -2.61 -21.85 -7.39
CA LEU A 111 -4.02 -22.03 -7.76
C LEU A 111 -4.96 -21.04 -7.07
N ASP A 112 -4.78 -19.76 -7.40
CA ASP A 112 -5.55 -18.67 -6.83
C ASP A 112 -5.53 -17.44 -7.75
N ARG A 113 -6.10 -16.35 -7.24
CA ARG A 113 -6.14 -15.03 -7.86
C ARG A 113 -5.07 -14.11 -7.25
N TRP A 114 -4.43 -13.36 -8.14
CA TRP A 114 -3.30 -12.50 -7.82
C TRP A 114 -3.53 -11.12 -8.43
N VAL A 115 -3.50 -10.07 -7.63
CA VAL A 115 -3.76 -8.69 -8.05
C VAL A 115 -2.48 -7.90 -8.29
N GLY A 116 -2.48 -7.06 -9.31
CA GLY A 116 -1.35 -6.18 -9.63
C GLY A 116 -1.80 -4.92 -10.35
N ALA A 117 -0.84 -4.04 -10.62
CA ALA A 117 -1.10 -2.86 -11.45
C ALA A 117 -1.46 -3.29 -12.87
N THR A 118 -2.45 -2.64 -13.49
CA THR A 118 -2.78 -2.92 -14.89
C THR A 118 -1.57 -2.63 -15.79
N PRO A 119 -1.07 -3.63 -16.53
CA PRO A 119 0.02 -3.43 -17.46
C PRO A 119 -0.35 -2.44 -18.57
N PRO A 120 0.58 -1.59 -19.04
CA PRO A 120 0.31 -0.65 -20.14
C PRO A 120 -0.10 -1.32 -21.46
N SER A 121 0.16 -2.62 -21.63
CA SER A 121 -0.25 -3.41 -22.80
C SER A 121 -1.74 -3.80 -22.78
N VAL A 122 -2.40 -3.75 -21.62
CA VAL A 122 -3.83 -4.02 -21.50
C VAL A 122 -4.62 -2.81 -21.95
N ASN A 123 -5.43 -2.99 -23.01
CA ASN A 123 -6.27 -1.92 -23.55
C ASN A 123 -7.58 -1.83 -22.75
N THR A 124 -7.51 -1.19 -21.58
CA THR A 124 -8.66 -0.93 -20.73
C THR A 124 -9.10 0.54 -20.81
N PRO A 125 -10.41 0.84 -20.77
CA PRO A 125 -10.91 2.21 -20.61
C PRO A 125 -10.40 2.88 -19.32
N ASN A 126 -10.06 2.09 -18.30
CA ASN A 126 -9.58 2.55 -17.01
C ASN A 126 -8.20 1.96 -16.69
N PRO A 127 -7.09 2.63 -17.08
CA PRO A 127 -5.74 2.13 -16.84
C PRO A 127 -5.37 2.09 -15.35
N SER A 128 -6.16 2.72 -14.48
CA SER A 128 -5.97 2.68 -13.02
C SER A 128 -6.59 1.45 -12.37
N ALA A 129 -7.41 0.68 -13.09
CA ALA A 129 -8.02 -0.54 -12.58
C ALA A 129 -6.97 -1.56 -12.13
N PRO A 130 -7.26 -2.42 -11.15
CA PRO A 130 -6.41 -3.56 -10.86
C PRO A 130 -6.56 -4.59 -11.97
N ALA A 131 -5.45 -5.23 -12.29
CA ALA A 131 -5.44 -6.44 -13.09
C ALA A 131 -5.27 -7.65 -12.17
N PHE A 132 -5.80 -8.79 -12.59
CA PHE A 132 -5.77 -10.05 -11.88
C PHE A 132 -5.23 -11.13 -12.77
N VAL A 133 -4.20 -11.82 -12.30
CA VAL A 133 -3.80 -13.11 -12.85
C VAL A 133 -4.52 -14.18 -12.05
N VAL A 134 -5.34 -14.99 -12.71
CA VAL A 134 -6.09 -16.07 -12.07
C VAL A 134 -5.58 -17.40 -12.58
N PHE A 135 -5.03 -18.21 -11.69
CA PHE A 135 -4.59 -19.56 -12.01
C PHE A 135 -5.65 -20.57 -11.56
N ALA A 136 -6.07 -21.40 -12.50
CA ALA A 136 -6.83 -22.62 -12.27
C ALA A 136 -5.98 -23.83 -12.67
N ALA A 137 -6.45 -25.05 -12.39
CA ALA A 137 -5.68 -26.29 -12.51
C ALA A 137 -4.92 -26.46 -13.85
N ASP A 138 -5.52 -26.02 -14.96
CA ASP A 138 -5.01 -26.13 -16.33
C ASP A 138 -5.07 -24.82 -17.12
N ARG A 139 -5.44 -23.71 -16.47
CA ARG A 139 -5.69 -22.42 -17.13
C ARG A 139 -5.12 -21.24 -16.36
N VAL A 140 -4.63 -20.24 -17.07
CA VAL A 140 -4.39 -18.90 -16.53
C VAL A 140 -5.20 -17.86 -17.32
N THR A 141 -5.87 -16.96 -16.60
CA THR A 141 -6.52 -15.77 -17.19
C THR A 141 -5.86 -14.51 -16.69
N LEU A 142 -5.84 -13.48 -17.54
CA LEU A 142 -5.65 -12.11 -17.10
C LEU A 142 -6.98 -11.41 -17.20
N GLU A 143 -7.38 -10.79 -16.10
CA GLU A 143 -8.66 -10.12 -15.93
C GLU A 143 -8.42 -8.70 -15.42
N HIS A 144 -9.32 -7.76 -15.68
CA HIS A 144 -9.32 -6.46 -15.03
C HIS A 144 -10.72 -6.02 -14.64
N LEU A 145 -10.80 -5.10 -13.67
CA LEU A 145 -12.08 -4.51 -13.25
C LEU A 145 -12.39 -3.24 -14.07
N SER A 146 -13.41 -3.30 -14.92
CA SER A 146 -13.90 -2.14 -15.68
C SER A 146 -15.43 -2.14 -15.71
N GLY A 147 -16.05 -1.81 -14.57
CA GLY A 147 -17.51 -1.93 -14.39
C GLY A 147 -17.99 -3.40 -14.34
N GLY A 148 -17.05 -4.32 -14.12
CA GLY A 148 -17.22 -5.77 -14.14
C GLY A 148 -15.89 -6.45 -14.47
N ILE A 149 -15.83 -7.77 -14.32
CA ILE A 149 -14.65 -8.57 -14.68
C ILE A 149 -14.60 -8.69 -16.21
N VAL A 150 -13.51 -8.21 -16.80
CA VAL A 150 -13.22 -8.34 -18.23
C VAL A 150 -12.01 -9.25 -18.39
N ASN A 151 -12.17 -10.34 -19.16
CA ASN A 151 -11.09 -11.25 -19.49
C ASN A 151 -10.28 -10.71 -20.67
N ASP A 152 -9.05 -10.27 -20.42
CA ASP A 152 -8.14 -9.77 -21.47
C ASP A 152 -7.56 -10.92 -22.29
N PHE A 153 -7.17 -12.01 -21.64
CA PHE A 153 -6.81 -13.25 -22.32
C PHE A 153 -6.94 -14.49 -21.45
N THR A 154 -6.82 -15.63 -22.12
CA THR A 154 -6.80 -16.96 -21.52
C THR A 154 -5.71 -17.80 -22.17
N SER A 155 -4.90 -18.46 -21.35
CA SER A 155 -3.94 -19.47 -21.79
C SER A 155 -4.18 -20.79 -21.07
N ASP A 156 -3.94 -21.90 -21.77
CA ASP A 156 -3.67 -23.17 -21.10
C ASP A 156 -2.31 -23.03 -20.40
N VAL A 157 -2.14 -23.64 -19.23
CA VAL A 157 -0.90 -23.59 -18.45
C VAL A 157 -0.44 -24.99 -18.07
N THR A 158 0.86 -25.24 -18.21
CA THR A 158 1.51 -26.45 -17.71
C THR A 158 2.83 -26.10 -17.03
N VAL A 159 3.31 -26.98 -16.14
CA VAL A 159 4.62 -26.84 -15.52
C VAL A 159 5.67 -27.43 -16.45
N ALA A 160 6.48 -26.58 -17.08
CA ALA A 160 7.57 -27.02 -17.95
C ALA A 160 8.68 -27.71 -17.14
N ARG A 161 9.01 -27.14 -15.97
CA ARG A 161 9.96 -27.66 -14.97
C ARG A 161 9.75 -26.93 -13.64
N PRO A 162 10.36 -27.36 -12.52
CA PRO A 162 10.23 -26.64 -11.24
C PRO A 162 10.59 -25.15 -11.38
N GLY A 163 9.66 -24.27 -10.99
CA GLY A 163 9.82 -22.82 -11.10
C GLY A 163 9.56 -22.24 -12.49
N GLU A 164 9.11 -23.03 -13.48
CA GLU A 164 8.79 -22.54 -14.82
C GLU A 164 7.46 -23.09 -15.35
N LEU A 165 6.72 -22.20 -16.02
CA LEU A 165 5.43 -22.45 -16.66
C LEU A 165 5.56 -22.32 -18.17
N GLU A 166 4.88 -23.19 -18.91
CA GLU A 166 4.60 -23.00 -20.34
C GLU A 166 3.14 -22.57 -20.48
N LEU A 167 2.91 -21.46 -21.17
CA LEU A 167 1.59 -20.89 -21.44
C LEU A 167 1.26 -20.95 -22.93
N ARG A 168 0.07 -21.44 -23.26
CA ARG A 168 -0.42 -21.48 -24.64
C ARG A 168 -1.73 -20.72 -24.78
N LEU A 169 -1.75 -19.66 -25.60
CA LEU A 169 -2.95 -18.85 -25.82
C LEU A 169 -4.09 -19.70 -26.40
N THR A 170 -5.28 -19.62 -25.81
CA THR A 170 -6.46 -20.37 -26.31
C THR A 170 -7.25 -19.60 -27.37
N GLY A 171 -7.09 -18.27 -27.41
CA GLY A 171 -7.76 -17.37 -28.35
C GLY A 171 -6.81 -16.30 -28.89
N GLN A 172 -7.26 -15.57 -29.91
CA GLN A 172 -6.54 -14.41 -30.43
C GLN A 172 -6.71 -13.21 -29.49
N VAL A 173 -5.61 -12.54 -29.17
CA VAL A 173 -5.58 -11.38 -28.25
C VAL A 173 -4.73 -10.30 -28.89
N GLY A 174 -5.33 -9.16 -29.24
CA GLY A 174 -4.63 -8.10 -29.95
C GLY A 174 -3.98 -8.63 -31.24
N ARG A 175 -2.64 -8.61 -31.28
CA ARG A 175 -1.83 -9.11 -32.40
C ARG A 175 -1.35 -10.56 -32.24
N CYS A 176 -1.61 -11.15 -31.09
CA CYS A 176 -1.17 -12.51 -30.78
C CYS A 176 -2.13 -13.55 -31.32
N VAL A 177 -1.58 -14.57 -31.96
CA VAL A 177 -2.37 -15.64 -32.56
C VAL A 177 -2.72 -16.70 -31.52
N ALA A 178 -3.90 -17.32 -31.69
CA ALA A 178 -4.26 -18.48 -30.89
C ALA A 178 -3.23 -19.60 -31.08
N GLY A 179 -2.87 -20.27 -29.99
CA GLY A 179 -1.84 -21.30 -29.95
C GLY A 179 -0.42 -20.78 -29.73
N ALA A 180 -0.19 -19.46 -29.70
CA ALA A 180 1.12 -18.89 -29.39
C ALA A 180 1.58 -19.35 -27.99
N THR A 181 2.83 -19.78 -27.91
CA THR A 181 3.48 -20.36 -26.73
C THR A 181 4.43 -19.37 -26.07
N GLY A 182 4.64 -19.52 -24.76
CA GLY A 182 5.54 -18.67 -24.00
C GLY A 182 5.93 -19.33 -22.68
N ASP A 183 7.20 -19.20 -22.32
CA ASP A 183 7.81 -19.75 -21.14
C ASP A 183 8.02 -18.65 -20.09
N TYR A 184 7.67 -18.96 -18.85
CA TYR A 184 7.72 -18.03 -17.73
C TYR A 184 8.41 -18.65 -16.55
N ARG A 185 9.30 -17.89 -15.91
CA ARG A 185 9.79 -18.20 -14.58
C ARG A 185 8.83 -17.62 -13.55
N TRP A 186 8.56 -18.37 -12.49
CA TRP A 186 7.79 -17.89 -11.36
C TRP A 186 8.52 -18.11 -10.04
N THR A 187 8.29 -17.20 -9.10
CA THR A 187 8.72 -17.34 -7.72
C THR A 187 7.64 -16.82 -6.78
N LEU A 188 7.52 -17.43 -5.61
CA LEU A 188 6.68 -16.94 -4.52
C LEU A 188 7.55 -16.40 -3.39
N SER A 189 7.01 -15.41 -2.67
CA SER A 189 7.58 -15.01 -1.38
C SER A 189 7.44 -16.12 -0.34
N PRO A 190 8.17 -16.07 0.80
CA PRO A 190 8.17 -17.14 1.79
C PRO A 190 6.78 -17.55 2.30
N GLN A 191 5.85 -16.59 2.40
CA GLN A 191 4.47 -16.82 2.84
C GLN A 191 3.48 -16.90 1.67
N ALA A 192 3.97 -16.97 0.43
CA ALA A 192 3.19 -17.03 -0.80
C ALA A 192 2.21 -15.87 -1.00
N THR A 193 2.42 -14.72 -0.36
CA THR A 193 1.58 -13.53 -0.55
C THR A 193 1.96 -12.74 -1.80
N THR A 194 3.14 -12.98 -2.36
CA THR A 194 3.65 -12.27 -3.52
C THR A 194 4.14 -13.26 -4.58
N LEU A 195 3.61 -13.17 -5.79
CA LEU A 195 4.03 -13.88 -6.98
C LEU A 195 4.84 -12.96 -7.89
N THR A 196 6.03 -13.39 -8.30
CA THR A 196 6.78 -12.74 -9.39
C THR A 196 6.74 -13.63 -10.62
N LEU A 197 6.31 -13.08 -11.75
CA LEU A 197 6.37 -13.71 -13.07
C LEU A 197 7.39 -12.99 -13.94
N GLU A 198 8.31 -13.73 -14.53
CA GLU A 198 9.32 -13.25 -15.47
C GLU A 198 9.17 -14.01 -16.79
N ALA A 199 8.89 -13.30 -17.89
CA ALA A 199 8.88 -13.92 -19.22
C ALA A 199 10.30 -14.34 -19.62
N ILE A 200 10.48 -15.59 -20.00
CA ILE A 200 11.75 -16.14 -20.51
C ILE A 200 11.80 -15.97 -22.03
N ASP A 201 10.78 -16.48 -22.71
CA ASP A 201 10.52 -16.31 -24.14
C ASP A 201 9.01 -16.34 -24.38
N ASP A 202 8.51 -15.56 -25.33
CA ASP A 202 7.08 -15.54 -25.63
C ASP A 202 6.83 -15.10 -27.08
N GLU A 203 6.16 -15.97 -27.85
CA GLU A 203 5.74 -15.69 -29.23
C GLU A 203 4.73 -14.53 -29.33
N CYS A 204 4.09 -14.18 -28.21
CA CYS A 204 3.15 -13.09 -28.01
C CYS A 204 3.74 -11.99 -27.08
N PRO A 205 4.36 -10.94 -27.65
CA PRO A 205 4.92 -9.84 -26.86
C PRO A 205 3.90 -9.13 -25.96
N ASP A 206 2.63 -9.03 -26.38
CA ASP A 206 1.58 -8.37 -25.60
C ASP A 206 1.27 -9.16 -24.31
N ARG A 207 1.26 -10.51 -24.37
CA ARG A 207 1.06 -11.39 -23.21
C ARG A 207 2.28 -11.39 -22.29
N ALA A 208 3.49 -11.42 -22.83
CA ALA A 208 4.71 -11.27 -22.04
C ALA A 208 4.71 -9.97 -21.24
N ALA A 209 4.40 -8.84 -21.90
CA ALA A 209 4.31 -7.54 -21.26
C ALA A 209 3.17 -7.45 -20.23
N ALA A 210 2.08 -8.21 -20.42
CA ALA A 210 0.94 -8.19 -19.54
C ALA A 210 1.09 -9.09 -18.29
N LEU A 211 1.78 -10.23 -18.39
CA LEU A 211 1.96 -11.15 -17.26
C LEU A 211 3.22 -10.88 -16.44
N ALA A 212 4.29 -10.37 -17.07
CA ALA A 212 5.55 -10.12 -16.38
C ALA A 212 5.37 -9.03 -15.33
N GLY A 213 5.73 -9.32 -14.08
CA GLY A 213 5.53 -8.39 -12.98
C GLY A 213 5.47 -9.06 -11.62
N THR A 214 5.06 -8.27 -10.64
CA THR A 214 4.81 -8.71 -9.26
C THR A 214 3.32 -8.59 -8.99
N TRP A 215 2.74 -9.64 -8.43
CA TRP A 215 1.33 -9.81 -8.15
C TRP A 215 1.17 -10.17 -6.68
N THR A 216 0.19 -9.58 -6.01
CA THR A 216 -0.14 -9.85 -4.60
C THR A 216 -1.29 -10.83 -4.55
N HIS A 217 -1.19 -11.86 -3.71
CA HIS A 217 -2.26 -12.84 -3.51
C HIS A 217 -3.53 -12.15 -2.99
N THR A 218 -4.69 -12.53 -3.49
CA THR A 218 -5.98 -12.08 -2.95
C THR A 218 -6.57 -13.20 -2.08
N ASP A 219 -6.50 -13.06 -0.76
CA ASP A 219 -6.96 -14.08 0.20
C ASP A 219 -7.95 -13.50 1.21
N CYS A 220 -9.08 -12.97 0.72
CA CYS A 220 -10.11 -12.47 1.62
C CYS A 220 -10.77 -13.59 2.44
N PRO A 221 -10.93 -13.40 3.76
CA PRO A 221 -11.77 -14.26 4.58
C PRO A 221 -13.23 -14.29 4.09
N THR A 222 -13.73 -13.15 3.62
CA THR A 222 -15.08 -13.03 3.07
C THR A 222 -15.06 -13.39 1.59
N ARG A 223 -15.67 -14.52 1.25
CA ARG A 223 -15.71 -15.03 -0.12
C ARG A 223 -16.41 -14.04 -1.07
N GLY A 224 -15.70 -13.58 -2.08
CA GLY A 224 -16.23 -12.70 -3.14
C GLY A 224 -15.69 -11.27 -3.11
N ASP A 225 -14.91 -10.92 -2.08
CA ASP A 225 -14.20 -9.64 -2.02
C ASP A 225 -12.76 -9.79 -2.55
N ASP A 226 -12.17 -8.70 -3.06
CA ASP A 226 -10.83 -8.67 -3.68
C ASP A 226 -9.78 -7.97 -2.79
N CYS A 227 -9.87 -8.09 -1.47
CA CYS A 227 -8.84 -7.73 -0.49
C CYS A 227 -7.62 -8.69 -0.51
N LEU A 228 -6.52 -8.26 0.15
CA LEU A 228 -5.22 -8.94 0.04
C LEU A 228 -5.00 -10.08 1.04
N GLY A 229 -5.85 -10.24 2.05
CA GLY A 229 -5.64 -11.26 3.08
C GLY A 229 -4.37 -11.02 3.88
N PHE A 230 -3.63 -12.09 4.19
CA PHE A 230 -2.40 -12.01 4.97
C PHE A 230 -1.30 -11.20 4.25
N LEU A 231 -0.58 -10.35 5.00
CA LEU A 231 0.43 -9.44 4.48
C LEU A 231 1.79 -9.70 5.14
N GLU A 232 2.80 -9.92 4.29
CA GLU A 232 4.21 -9.81 4.68
C GLU A 232 4.58 -8.33 4.95
N ALA A 233 5.76 -8.11 5.55
CA ALA A 233 6.27 -6.75 5.67
C ALA A 233 6.49 -6.12 4.28
N GLY A 234 5.83 -4.99 4.01
CA GLY A 234 5.90 -4.39 2.68
C GLY A 234 4.99 -3.19 2.48
N THR A 235 5.05 -2.64 1.28
CA THR A 235 4.19 -1.56 0.80
C THR A 235 3.18 -2.12 -0.20
N TYR A 236 1.92 -1.81 0.03
CA TYR A 236 0.76 -2.31 -0.71
C TYR A 236 -0.09 -1.15 -1.21
N ALA A 237 -0.90 -1.41 -2.22
CA ALA A 237 -1.98 -0.54 -2.63
C ALA A 237 -3.30 -1.20 -2.28
N SER A 238 -4.34 -0.39 -1.99
CA SER A 238 -5.70 -0.91 -1.93
C SER A 238 -6.09 -1.55 -3.27
N VAL A 239 -7.02 -2.48 -3.25
CA VAL A 239 -7.56 -3.06 -4.47
C VAL A 239 -8.75 -2.25 -4.95
N ASN A 240 -9.79 -2.04 -4.12
CA ASN A 240 -11.03 -1.38 -4.53
C ASN A 240 -11.33 -0.05 -3.83
N PHE A 241 -10.65 0.24 -2.72
CA PHE A 241 -10.92 1.46 -1.97
C PHE A 241 -10.68 2.73 -2.79
N ASP A 242 -11.75 3.51 -3.00
CA ASP A 242 -11.80 4.72 -3.84
C ASP A 242 -12.35 5.90 -3.00
N PRO A 243 -11.48 6.51 -2.17
CA PRO A 243 -11.88 7.63 -1.34
C PRO A 243 -12.16 8.91 -2.15
N PHE A 244 -11.88 8.92 -3.47
CA PHE A 244 -12.11 10.05 -4.37
C PHE A 244 -13.31 9.88 -5.33
N ASP A 245 -14.01 8.72 -5.30
CA ASP A 245 -15.22 8.44 -6.11
C ASP A 245 -14.96 8.76 -7.57
N SER A 246 -13.78 8.32 -7.98
CA SER A 246 -13.19 8.55 -9.29
C SER A 246 -13.25 7.29 -10.16
N ASP A 247 -13.67 6.17 -9.56
CA ASP A 247 -13.58 4.82 -10.10
C ASP A 247 -12.12 4.43 -10.44
N ASP A 248 -11.14 5.15 -9.90
CA ASP A 248 -9.74 4.78 -9.91
C ASP A 248 -9.47 3.85 -8.72
N TYR A 249 -8.72 2.80 -8.96
CA TYR A 249 -8.39 1.79 -7.96
C TYR A 249 -6.97 1.99 -7.42
N GLY A 250 -6.63 1.35 -6.28
CA GLY A 250 -5.28 1.45 -5.69
C GLY A 250 -4.84 2.86 -5.32
N GLN A 251 -5.80 3.70 -4.94
CA GLN A 251 -5.55 5.11 -4.61
C GLN A 251 -4.90 5.30 -3.24
N VAL A 252 -5.02 4.31 -2.37
CA VAL A 252 -4.37 4.30 -1.07
C VAL A 252 -3.18 3.37 -1.10
N ILE A 253 -2.01 3.93 -0.82
CA ILE A 253 -0.79 3.17 -0.59
C ILE A 253 -0.55 3.11 0.92
N TYR A 254 -0.24 1.93 1.43
CA TYR A 254 0.06 1.72 2.83
C TYR A 254 1.26 0.79 3.01
N THR A 255 2.02 1.00 4.07
CA THR A 255 3.11 0.10 4.47
C THR A 255 2.74 -0.58 5.78
N VAL A 256 2.95 -1.89 5.89
CA VAL A 256 2.69 -2.64 7.12
C VAL A 256 3.89 -3.47 7.55
N PRO A 257 4.08 -3.69 8.86
CA PRO A 257 4.93 -4.76 9.38
C PRO A 257 4.44 -6.15 8.94
N ASP A 258 5.29 -7.15 9.16
CA ASP A 258 4.94 -8.56 8.92
C ASP A 258 3.75 -9.00 9.80
N GLY A 259 2.88 -9.83 9.22
CA GLY A 259 1.78 -10.49 9.94
C GLY A 259 0.46 -9.71 9.98
N TRP A 260 0.38 -8.57 9.30
CA TRP A 260 -0.88 -7.83 9.17
C TRP A 260 -1.82 -8.57 8.21
N THR A 261 -3.10 -8.20 8.21
CA THR A 261 -4.09 -8.79 7.30
C THR A 261 -5.02 -7.70 6.78
N SER A 262 -5.22 -7.64 5.46
CA SER A 262 -6.28 -6.88 4.80
C SER A 262 -7.52 -7.77 4.71
N THR A 263 -8.54 -7.50 5.52
CA THR A 263 -9.75 -8.36 5.57
C THR A 263 -10.93 -7.81 4.80
N LEU A 264 -10.88 -6.52 4.44
CA LEU A 264 -11.89 -5.85 3.65
C LEU A 264 -11.24 -4.75 2.82
N ASP A 265 -11.58 -4.71 1.53
CA ASP A 265 -11.15 -3.67 0.58
C ASP A 265 -12.27 -3.50 -0.44
N ASP A 266 -13.26 -2.69 -0.07
CA ASP A 266 -14.41 -2.32 -0.90
C ASP A 266 -14.33 -0.82 -1.26
N LYS A 267 -15.27 -0.32 -2.09
CA LYS A 267 -15.23 1.08 -2.56
C LYS A 267 -15.20 2.11 -1.42
N ASP A 268 -15.87 1.82 -0.30
CA ASP A 268 -16.07 2.74 0.81
C ASP A 268 -15.21 2.43 2.04
N ARG A 269 -14.56 1.26 2.10
CA ARG A 269 -13.85 0.76 3.28
C ARG A 269 -12.60 -0.05 2.97
N LEU A 270 -11.54 0.22 3.72
CA LEU A 270 -10.35 -0.63 3.82
C LEU A 270 -10.09 -0.99 5.29
N THR A 271 -9.98 -2.27 5.60
CA THR A 271 -9.70 -2.76 6.96
C THR A 271 -8.37 -3.50 6.99
N LEU A 272 -7.48 -3.06 7.88
CA LEU A 272 -6.19 -3.66 8.16
C LEU A 272 -6.14 -4.07 9.63
N LEU A 273 -5.96 -5.36 9.88
CA LEU A 273 -5.85 -5.92 11.21
C LEU A 273 -4.39 -6.26 11.52
N PRO A 274 -3.89 -5.95 12.72
CA PRO A 274 -2.61 -6.45 13.19
C PRO A 274 -2.67 -7.98 13.41
N PRO A 275 -1.52 -8.66 13.59
CA PRO A 275 -1.47 -10.13 13.75
C PRO A 275 -2.35 -10.71 14.87
N ASP A 276 -2.69 -9.88 15.86
CA ASP A 276 -3.49 -10.20 17.03
C ASP A 276 -4.86 -9.49 17.05
N GLY A 277 -5.25 -8.88 15.94
CA GLY A 277 -6.56 -8.30 15.71
C GLY A 277 -7.55 -9.33 15.17
N ASP A 278 -8.83 -9.07 15.36
CA ASP A 278 -9.92 -9.81 14.74
C ASP A 278 -11.03 -8.84 14.30
N GLU A 279 -11.91 -9.28 13.40
CA GLU A 279 -12.99 -8.44 12.86
C GLU A 279 -14.10 -8.14 13.88
N THR A 280 -14.15 -8.88 14.98
CA THR A 280 -15.16 -8.69 16.02
C THR A 280 -14.76 -7.61 17.03
N GLY A 281 -13.46 -7.34 17.12
CA GLY A 281 -12.86 -6.30 17.92
C GLY A 281 -12.72 -4.97 17.19
N ILE A 282 -12.42 -3.93 17.96
CA ILE A 282 -12.10 -2.59 17.44
C ILE A 282 -10.57 -2.43 17.32
N HIS A 283 -9.81 -3.53 17.25
CA HIS A 283 -8.34 -3.47 17.20
C HIS A 283 -7.85 -3.54 15.76
N GLY A 284 -7.56 -2.38 15.18
CA GLY A 284 -7.14 -2.31 13.78
C GLY A 284 -7.00 -0.89 13.26
N VAL A 285 -6.73 -0.82 11.97
CA VAL A 285 -6.71 0.40 11.17
C VAL A 285 -7.82 0.28 10.14
N TYR A 286 -8.77 1.21 10.19
CA TYR A 286 -9.96 1.22 9.35
C TYR A 286 -9.99 2.53 8.58
N LEU A 287 -10.09 2.46 7.27
CA LEU A 287 -10.27 3.63 6.42
C LEU A 287 -11.70 3.62 5.91
N PHE A 288 -12.34 4.78 6.00
CA PHE A 288 -13.71 4.98 5.57
C PHE A 288 -13.81 6.18 4.63
N ALA A 289 -14.35 5.96 3.43
CA ALA A 289 -14.76 7.04 2.56
C ALA A 289 -16.07 7.66 3.06
N ASP A 290 -16.31 8.92 2.69
CA ASP A 290 -17.54 9.65 3.00
C ASP A 290 -17.96 9.61 4.47
N ALA A 291 -16.99 9.90 5.35
CA ALA A 291 -17.25 10.07 6.76
C ALA A 291 -18.17 11.27 7.02
N ALA A 292 -19.07 11.08 7.97
CA ALA A 292 -19.99 12.08 8.50
C ALA A 292 -19.99 12.05 10.03
N ALA A 293 -20.31 13.21 10.62
CA ALA A 293 -20.56 13.31 12.04
C ALA A 293 -21.88 12.64 12.40
N THR A 294 -21.95 12.09 13.60
CA THR A 294 -23.15 11.46 14.17
C THR A 294 -23.83 12.38 15.18
N THR A 295 -25.15 12.22 15.36
CA THR A 295 -25.85 12.83 16.50
C THR A 295 -25.44 12.16 17.80
N THR A 296 -25.64 12.86 18.93
CA THR A 296 -25.40 12.32 20.27
C THR A 296 -26.57 11.51 20.83
N ASP A 297 -27.64 11.34 20.03
CA ASP A 297 -28.81 10.54 20.40
C ASP A 297 -28.50 9.04 20.37
N CYS A 298 -29.31 8.24 21.06
CA CYS A 298 -29.23 6.78 21.04
C CYS A 298 -30.52 6.22 20.39
N PRO A 299 -30.51 5.71 19.14
CA PRO A 299 -29.36 5.50 18.26
C PRO A 299 -28.89 6.78 17.56
N ALA A 300 -27.58 6.87 17.36
CA ALA A 300 -26.97 7.99 16.66
C ALA A 300 -27.31 7.95 15.18
N THR A 301 -27.64 9.10 14.59
CA THR A 301 -27.92 9.23 13.16
C THR A 301 -26.87 10.10 12.46
N PRO A 302 -26.51 9.82 11.20
CA PRO A 302 -25.60 10.70 10.45
C PRO A 302 -26.23 12.08 10.24
N THR A 303 -25.47 13.14 10.50
CA THR A 303 -25.92 14.55 10.38
C THR A 303 -25.93 15.09 8.95
N GLY A 304 -25.35 14.35 8.00
CA GLY A 304 -25.64 14.47 6.57
C GLY A 304 -24.77 15.39 5.71
N THR A 305 -24.18 16.46 6.24
CA THR A 305 -23.65 17.52 5.34
C THR A 305 -22.39 18.27 5.79
N GLY A 306 -21.67 17.83 6.82
CA GLY A 306 -20.45 18.52 7.23
C GLY A 306 -19.18 17.84 6.76
N GLY A 307 -18.20 18.67 6.38
CA GLY A 307 -16.83 18.24 6.22
C GLY A 307 -16.13 18.02 7.56
N MET A 308 -14.81 17.84 7.47
CA MET A 308 -13.91 17.53 8.58
C MET A 308 -14.14 18.35 9.86
N ASP A 309 -14.29 19.68 9.77
CA ASP A 309 -14.45 20.53 10.97
C ASP A 309 -15.75 20.23 11.74
N MET A 310 -16.83 19.90 11.04
CA MET A 310 -18.09 19.54 11.70
C MET A 310 -17.99 18.20 12.44
N ILE A 311 -17.20 17.27 11.90
CA ILE A 311 -16.90 16.00 12.56
C ILE A 311 -16.09 16.25 13.83
N VAL A 312 -15.07 17.11 13.75
CA VAL A 312 -14.26 17.50 14.91
C VAL A 312 -15.14 18.11 16.01
N ASP A 313 -16.01 19.05 15.67
CA ASP A 313 -16.90 19.71 16.62
C ASP A 313 -17.92 18.73 17.25
N ALA A 314 -18.46 17.81 16.46
CA ALA A 314 -19.40 16.79 16.95
C ALA A 314 -18.73 15.83 17.94
N VAL A 315 -17.52 15.34 17.62
CA VAL A 315 -16.76 14.46 18.53
C VAL A 315 -16.39 15.20 19.82
N ALA A 316 -15.93 16.45 19.71
CA ALA A 316 -15.57 17.27 20.88
C ALA A 316 -16.76 17.65 21.76
N SER A 317 -17.97 17.72 21.21
CA SER A 317 -19.20 18.02 21.94
C SER A 317 -19.95 16.79 22.46
N THR A 318 -19.50 15.58 22.12
CA THR A 318 -20.14 14.34 22.56
C THR A 318 -19.89 14.11 24.06
N PRO A 319 -20.95 14.07 24.90
CA PRO A 319 -20.77 13.86 26.32
C PRO A 319 -20.11 12.51 26.64
N GLY A 320 -19.16 12.52 27.58
CA GLY A 320 -18.40 11.34 27.97
C GLY A 320 -17.13 11.11 27.16
N LEU A 321 -16.92 11.82 26.05
CA LEU A 321 -15.65 11.83 25.32
C LEU A 321 -14.73 12.95 25.79
N VAL A 322 -13.45 12.63 25.89
CA VAL A 322 -12.36 13.61 26.00
C VAL A 322 -11.59 13.55 24.70
N ALA A 323 -11.70 14.62 23.91
CA ALA A 323 -11.06 14.73 22.61
C ALA A 323 -9.96 15.81 22.62
N THR A 324 -8.80 15.50 22.04
CA THR A 324 -7.77 16.51 21.71
C THR A 324 -7.49 16.49 20.22
N THR A 325 -7.32 17.67 19.62
CA THR A 325 -7.21 17.82 18.18
C THR A 325 -5.86 18.43 17.76
N ALA A 326 -5.38 18.02 16.59
CA ALA A 326 -4.18 18.59 15.97
C ALA A 326 -4.37 18.71 14.45
N VAL A 327 -3.77 19.73 13.85
CA VAL A 327 -3.66 19.86 12.39
C VAL A 327 -2.45 19.08 11.90
N THR A 328 -2.61 18.36 10.80
CA THR A 328 -1.52 17.63 10.13
C THR A 328 -1.75 17.62 8.62
N GLU A 329 -0.89 16.91 7.89
CA GLU A 329 -1.01 16.67 6.46
C GLU A 329 -0.89 15.17 6.17
N VAL A 330 -1.70 14.66 5.25
CA VAL A 330 -1.65 13.26 4.78
C VAL A 330 -1.64 13.26 3.26
N GLY A 331 -0.55 12.78 2.65
CA GLY A 331 -0.44 12.69 1.18
C GLY A 331 -0.62 14.01 0.42
N GLY A 332 -0.29 15.16 1.02
CA GLY A 332 -0.52 16.47 0.39
C GLY A 332 -1.84 17.16 0.79
N PHE A 333 -2.70 16.47 1.54
CA PHE A 333 -4.03 16.97 1.93
C PHE A 333 -4.04 17.44 3.38
N GLU A 334 -4.79 18.51 3.63
CA GLU A 334 -5.03 18.97 4.99
C GLU A 334 -5.78 17.90 5.79
N ALA A 335 -5.31 17.67 7.01
CA ALA A 335 -5.89 16.68 7.89
C ALA A 335 -6.05 17.19 9.33
N ARG A 336 -6.96 16.54 10.07
CA ARG A 336 -7.17 16.73 11.51
C ARG A 336 -7.01 15.40 12.21
N THR A 337 -6.11 15.33 13.17
CA THR A 337 -6.03 14.20 14.10
C THR A 337 -6.89 14.51 15.32
N ILE A 338 -7.69 13.55 15.76
CA ILE A 338 -8.50 13.56 16.97
C ILE A 338 -8.07 12.37 17.82
N GLU A 339 -7.51 12.63 18.99
CA GLU A 339 -7.29 11.59 20.01
C GLU A 339 -8.48 11.59 20.96
N ILE A 340 -9.13 10.44 21.13
CA ILE A 340 -10.35 10.27 21.91
C ILE A 340 -10.09 9.30 23.05
N THR A 341 -10.46 9.70 24.26
CA THR A 341 -10.64 8.78 25.39
C THR A 341 -12.11 8.80 25.79
N ALA A 342 -12.72 7.62 25.84
CA ALA A 342 -14.09 7.46 26.30
C ALA A 342 -14.13 7.21 27.81
N ASN A 343 -14.87 8.05 28.54
CA ASN A 343 -15.18 7.86 29.96
C ASN A 343 -16.56 7.20 30.08
N GLU A 344 -17.41 7.68 30.99
CA GLU A 344 -18.78 7.21 31.13
C GLU A 344 -19.64 7.75 29.96
N LEU A 345 -20.06 6.84 29.07
CA LEU A 345 -20.86 7.15 27.89
C LEU A 345 -22.36 6.98 28.15
N ILE A 346 -23.18 7.81 27.49
CA ILE A 346 -24.64 7.88 27.72
C ILE A 346 -25.40 6.71 27.08
N CYS A 347 -24.94 6.14 25.96
CA CYS A 347 -25.66 5.10 25.22
C CYS A 347 -25.17 3.68 25.60
N ASP A 348 -25.67 3.10 26.69
CA ASP A 348 -25.35 1.72 27.14
C ASP A 348 -23.83 1.42 27.18
N GLY A 349 -23.03 2.43 27.49
CA GLY A 349 -21.57 2.33 27.56
C GLY A 349 -20.84 2.48 26.21
N GLY A 350 -21.52 2.80 25.11
CA GLY A 350 -20.95 3.09 23.79
C GLY A 350 -21.32 4.49 23.26
N ALA A 351 -20.58 4.96 22.26
CA ALA A 351 -20.89 6.16 21.49
C ALA A 351 -20.47 6.00 20.03
N SER A 352 -21.35 6.33 19.10
CA SER A 352 -20.98 6.46 17.69
C SER A 352 -20.24 7.77 17.49
N VAL A 353 -19.01 7.70 16.98
CA VAL A 353 -18.17 8.89 16.73
C VAL A 353 -18.20 9.32 15.27
N LEU A 354 -18.42 8.36 14.36
CA LEU A 354 -18.49 8.57 12.92
C LEU A 354 -19.52 7.62 12.31
N ALA A 355 -20.04 8.01 11.16
CA ALA A 355 -20.81 7.13 10.31
C ALA A 355 -20.62 7.48 8.84
N SER A 356 -21.03 6.58 7.96
CA SER A 356 -21.21 6.86 6.54
C SER A 356 -22.19 8.02 6.35
N LYS A 357 -21.93 8.91 5.39
CA LYS A 357 -22.92 9.90 4.94
C LYS A 357 -24.23 9.24 4.49
N PRO A 358 -25.38 9.91 4.65
CA PRO A 358 -26.63 9.48 4.04
C PRO A 358 -26.46 9.30 2.53
N GLY A 359 -26.88 8.14 2.02
CA GLY A 359 -26.76 7.80 0.60
C GLY A 359 -25.44 7.19 0.18
N ALA A 360 -24.49 6.97 1.12
CA ALA A 360 -23.31 6.13 0.87
C ALA A 360 -23.75 4.74 0.39
N LEU A 361 -22.93 4.11 -0.47
CA LEU A 361 -23.22 2.80 -1.04
C LEU A 361 -23.28 1.75 0.07
N ILE A 362 -22.36 1.83 1.03
CA ILE A 362 -22.31 0.98 2.20
C ILE A 362 -22.50 1.80 3.48
N SER A 363 -23.50 1.41 4.28
CA SER A 363 -23.68 2.01 5.60
C SER A 363 -22.69 1.45 6.59
N TRP A 364 -22.01 2.34 7.33
CA TRP A 364 -21.08 1.96 8.39
C TRP A 364 -21.16 2.97 9.55
N SER A 365 -20.71 2.53 10.72
CA SER A 365 -20.49 3.40 11.88
C SER A 365 -19.22 2.99 12.61
N ALA A 366 -18.48 3.97 13.12
CA ALA A 366 -17.38 3.74 14.05
C ALA A 366 -17.88 4.06 15.46
N THR A 367 -17.71 3.12 16.38
CA THR A 367 -18.15 3.24 17.77
C THR A 367 -16.98 3.12 18.71
N ILE A 368 -17.05 3.83 19.85
CA ILE A 368 -16.11 3.73 20.95
C ILE A 368 -16.88 3.37 22.22
N ASN A 369 -16.34 2.46 23.03
CA ASN A 369 -16.92 2.06 24.31
C ASN A 369 -16.20 2.73 25.48
N SER A 370 -16.89 2.79 26.62
CA SER A 370 -16.37 3.35 27.87
C SER A 370 -15.04 2.69 28.25
N GLY A 371 -14.03 3.50 28.56
CA GLY A 371 -12.68 3.05 28.91
C GLY A 371 -11.76 2.76 27.72
N GLN A 372 -12.22 2.93 26.48
CA GLN A 372 -11.40 2.77 25.28
C GLN A 372 -10.72 4.07 24.84
N GLN A 373 -9.72 3.91 23.98
CA GLN A 373 -9.05 4.99 23.27
C GLN A 373 -9.17 4.77 21.77
N MET A 374 -9.27 5.86 21.03
CA MET A 374 -9.35 5.85 19.57
C MET A 374 -8.63 7.07 19.02
N ARG A 375 -7.89 6.89 17.93
CA ARG A 375 -7.36 7.98 17.12
C ARG A 375 -8.15 8.03 15.80
N ILE A 376 -8.58 9.22 15.42
CA ILE A 376 -9.20 9.46 14.12
C ILE A 376 -8.33 10.48 13.39
N VAL A 377 -7.91 10.17 12.16
CA VAL A 377 -7.32 11.14 11.25
C VAL A 377 -8.32 11.39 10.13
N LEU A 378 -8.84 12.61 10.09
CA LEU A 378 -9.75 13.07 9.04
C LEU A 378 -8.92 13.77 7.97
N VAL A 379 -9.17 13.45 6.71
CA VAL A 379 -8.49 14.06 5.55
C VAL A 379 -9.56 14.69 4.66
N ASP A 380 -9.38 15.98 4.34
CA ASP A 380 -10.26 16.69 3.41
C ASP A 380 -9.85 16.42 1.96
N LEU A 381 -10.70 15.70 1.23
CA LEU A 381 -10.42 15.25 -0.15
C LEU A 381 -11.03 16.17 -1.22
N ALA A 382 -11.60 17.32 -0.83
CA ALA A 382 -12.43 18.23 -1.63
C ALA A 382 -13.87 17.75 -1.89
N ASP A 383 -14.71 18.61 -2.48
CA ASP A 383 -16.12 18.37 -2.82
C ASP A 383 -16.97 17.84 -1.63
N ASN A 384 -16.68 18.36 -0.44
CA ASN A 384 -17.26 17.93 0.85
C ASN A 384 -17.02 16.46 1.20
N ARG A 385 -16.01 15.80 0.64
CA ARG A 385 -15.65 14.42 0.97
C ARG A 385 -14.57 14.39 2.04
N THR A 386 -14.78 13.53 3.03
CA THR A 386 -13.87 13.36 4.14
C THR A 386 -13.55 11.88 4.27
N LEU A 387 -12.27 11.57 4.15
CA LEU A 387 -11.72 10.26 4.48
C LEU A 387 -11.46 10.22 5.97
N ALA A 388 -11.89 9.16 6.64
CA ALA A 388 -11.54 8.90 8.04
C ALA A 388 -10.62 7.69 8.12
N LEU A 389 -9.44 7.87 8.69
CA LEU A 389 -8.56 6.81 9.17
C LEU A 389 -8.79 6.65 10.67
N VAL A 390 -9.42 5.55 11.06
CA VAL A 390 -9.68 5.20 12.45
C VAL A 390 -8.65 4.18 12.88
N VAL A 391 -7.86 4.52 13.89
CA VAL A 391 -6.96 3.61 14.58
C VAL A 391 -7.55 3.35 15.95
N ALA A 392 -7.94 2.11 16.19
CA ALA A 392 -8.61 1.75 17.41
C ALA A 392 -7.93 0.56 18.10
N SER A 393 -8.07 0.54 19.42
CA SER A 393 -7.52 -0.49 20.28
C SER A 393 -8.48 -0.70 21.43
N ASP A 394 -8.99 -1.93 21.56
CA ASP A 394 -9.75 -2.38 22.71
C ASP A 394 -8.85 -2.66 23.93
N ARG A 395 -7.52 -2.65 23.74
CA ARG A 395 -6.56 -2.87 24.82
C ARG A 395 -6.62 -1.72 25.80
N SER A 396 -6.96 -2.06 27.04
CA SER A 396 -6.85 -1.15 28.18
C SER A 396 -5.46 -0.47 28.17
N PRO A 397 -5.39 0.85 28.45
CA PRO A 397 -4.13 1.60 28.43
C PRO A 397 -3.02 0.99 29.32
N ALA A 398 -3.37 0.14 30.28
CA ALA A 398 -2.43 -0.61 31.09
C ALA A 398 -1.54 -1.61 30.31
N ARG A 399 -1.94 -2.05 29.11
CA ARG A 399 -1.16 -2.98 28.26
C ARG A 399 -0.47 -2.32 27.06
N CYS A 400 -0.75 -1.05 26.78
CA CYS A 400 -0.14 -0.30 25.68
C CYS A 400 1.24 0.30 26.02
N SER A 401 1.95 -0.22 27.02
CA SER A 401 3.17 0.41 27.56
C SER A 401 4.38 0.39 26.63
N HIS A 402 4.33 -0.30 25.48
CA HIS A 402 5.51 -0.45 24.60
C HIS A 402 5.29 -0.21 23.10
N ALA A 403 4.07 -0.23 22.56
CA ALA A 403 3.87 -0.20 21.09
C ALA A 403 3.26 1.10 20.53
N TRP A 404 2.84 2.03 21.38
CA TRP A 404 2.06 3.22 20.97
C TRP A 404 2.48 4.49 21.73
N ARG A 405 3.69 5.02 21.47
CA ARG A 405 4.14 6.30 22.07
C ARG A 405 4.95 7.14 21.07
N PRO A 406 4.35 8.15 20.41
CA PRO A 406 5.08 8.96 19.45
C PRO A 406 5.59 10.21 20.14
N VAL A 407 6.90 10.42 20.28
CA VAL A 407 7.51 11.77 20.51
C VAL A 407 6.98 12.60 21.72
N MET A 408 6.09 12.07 22.57
CA MET A 408 5.37 12.84 23.60
C MET A 408 5.36 12.12 24.94
N CYS A 409 6.54 11.94 25.51
CA CYS A 409 6.75 11.92 26.96
C CYS A 409 8.20 12.37 27.22
N GLY A 410 8.39 13.66 27.50
CA GLY A 410 9.66 14.22 27.95
C GLY A 410 10.14 13.54 29.23
N SER A 411 11.46 13.38 29.29
CA SER A 411 12.25 12.78 30.37
C SER A 411 11.85 13.24 31.77
N ALA A 412 11.72 12.27 32.68
CA ALA A 412 12.12 12.41 34.08
C ALA A 412 13.17 11.33 34.40
#